data_AF-A0AA43KZ22-F1
#
_entry.id   AF-A0AA43KZ22-F1
#
_cell.length_a   1.000
_cell.length_b   1.000
_cell.length_c   1.000
_cell.angle_alpha   90.00
_cell.angle_beta   90.00
_cell.angle_gamma   90.00
#
_symmetry.space_group_name_H-M   'P 1'
#
loop_
_entity.id
_entity.type
_entity.pdbx_description
1 polymer ?
#
loop_
_entity_poly.entity_id
_entity_poly.type
_entity_poly.pdbx_seq_one_letter_code
_entity_poly.pdbx_strand_id
1 'polypeptide(L)'
;MKLRKYILFTLLLGCCAFIHLAAQNTTVPVAPIRQALQETAKDTLLPKQIEEKDLESMIDLRGQLERLNSDYTVPYQKPEALLRFVQKEKLEMSPEAKQVINRVFDPAHYIPEHMTFKDTIVSSALMLPLVYRGANIPYDSLSLMVARPEVKDAYDRLSPPLSPFAPKYAWRRKFENSLYDYMVKNHIGYFTYSAKDLPSDMLVQAPIVKDIRDLYADKPIPVNKELPPPEPDTLIRFIPNRLYWTSAFQSSIHFSQLYISPNWHQGGVGNLTINTLNVINYDYKKDKVSLTNLLELKISVNNAPKDTLRNYKLGDNSLKLRSNFGYKAFSKWDYSASVEFNTLLFDNYIENKDQLLASFASPMSLSVGVGMKYNLDKKFTDKHKKLKLSLNLDPLSYGFWYSATKNNIDLGRYGFPKKTDPDNPDKKIFDNTYQTFGSNIEGVLNFNMTRNISLYSRFKYNTTYERVIVESENRLQMAINRYLSTNINFYLRYDDGVAKKEDFDSYFQVKEQLTFGLTYKW
;
A
#
# COMPACT_ATOMS: atom_id res chain seq x y z
N MET A 1 13.55 50.79 0.87
CA MET A 1 13.09 49.89 -0.21
C MET A 1 14.18 49.00 -0.82
N LYS A 2 15.45 49.46 -0.98
CA LYS A 2 16.53 48.66 -1.59
C LYS A 2 17.06 47.51 -0.72
N LEU A 3 17.21 47.69 0.59
CA LEU A 3 17.73 46.66 1.51
C LEU A 3 16.82 45.41 1.64
N ARG A 4 15.50 45.58 1.50
CA ARG A 4 14.50 44.48 1.53
C ARG A 4 14.58 43.54 0.31
N LYS A 5 15.02 44.03 -0.86
CA LYS A 5 15.21 43.20 -2.05
C LYS A 5 16.48 42.35 -1.95
N TYR A 6 17.55 42.87 -1.33
CA TYR A 6 18.82 42.14 -1.21
C TYR A 6 18.72 40.95 -0.26
N ILE A 7 18.01 41.05 0.87
CA ILE A 7 17.84 39.94 1.82
C ILE A 7 16.97 38.82 1.24
N LEU A 8 15.94 39.17 0.45
CA LEU A 8 15.08 38.20 -0.23
C LEU A 8 15.83 37.50 -1.39
N PHE A 9 16.68 38.25 -2.11
CA PHE A 9 17.49 37.73 -3.21
C PHE A 9 18.65 36.84 -2.73
N THR A 10 19.26 37.14 -1.57
CA THR A 10 20.31 36.29 -0.97
C THR A 10 19.75 34.99 -0.40
N LEU A 11 18.53 34.99 0.17
CA LEU A 11 17.83 33.76 0.58
C LEU A 11 17.42 32.89 -0.61
N LEU A 12 16.98 33.50 -1.73
CA LEU A 12 16.68 32.79 -2.97
C LEU A 12 17.94 32.16 -3.60
N LEU A 13 19.06 32.89 -3.61
CA LEU A 13 20.36 32.37 -4.10
C LEU A 13 20.91 31.23 -3.21
N GLY A 14 20.69 31.29 -1.90
CA GLY A 14 21.05 30.20 -0.98
C GLY A 14 20.34 28.89 -1.28
N CYS A 15 19.04 28.94 -1.63
CA CYS A 15 18.29 27.76 -2.05
C CYS A 15 18.65 27.28 -3.46
N CYS A 16 18.96 28.19 -4.39
CA CYS A 16 19.36 27.83 -5.76
C CYS A 16 20.78 27.23 -5.85
N ALA A 17 21.71 27.64 -4.99
CA ALA A 17 23.08 27.12 -4.97
C ALA A 17 23.14 25.62 -4.62
N PHE A 18 22.24 25.13 -3.75
CA PHE A 18 22.11 23.70 -3.45
C PHE A 18 21.54 22.89 -4.63
N ILE A 19 20.80 23.53 -5.54
CA ILE A 19 20.18 22.87 -6.70
C ILE A 19 21.20 22.76 -7.85
N HIS A 20 22.09 23.75 -8.01
CA HIS A 20 23.05 23.76 -9.11
C HIS A 20 24.19 22.73 -8.94
N LEU A 21 24.66 22.50 -7.71
CA LEU A 21 25.73 21.54 -7.42
C LEU A 21 25.33 20.08 -7.74
N ALA A 22 24.03 19.77 -7.72
CA ALA A 22 23.53 18.43 -8.00
C ALA A 22 23.36 18.13 -9.50
N ALA A 23 23.51 19.12 -10.39
CA ALA A 23 23.17 19.01 -11.82
C ALA A 23 24.37 18.89 -12.77
N GLN A 24 25.61 19.06 -12.29
CA GLN A 24 26.78 19.23 -13.18
C GLN A 24 27.46 17.97 -13.69
N ASN A 25 27.08 16.77 -13.26
CA ASN A 25 27.73 15.56 -13.76
C ASN A 25 26.85 14.77 -14.76
N THR A 26 27.39 14.76 -15.98
CA THR A 26 27.36 13.73 -17.04
C THR A 26 26.28 13.76 -18.13
N THR A 27 26.77 14.14 -19.31
CA THR A 27 26.27 13.78 -20.65
C THR A 27 26.49 12.29 -20.93
N VAL A 28 25.53 11.62 -21.59
CA VAL A 28 25.67 10.25 -22.12
C VAL A 28 24.96 10.17 -23.48
N PRO A 29 25.56 9.54 -24.51
CA PRO A 29 25.06 9.55 -25.88
C PRO A 29 23.91 8.54 -26.11
N VAL A 30 23.07 8.86 -27.09
CA VAL A 30 21.89 8.08 -27.52
C VAL A 30 22.31 6.96 -28.47
N ALA A 31 21.88 5.72 -28.19
CA ALA A 31 21.95 4.60 -29.14
C ALA A 31 20.56 4.35 -29.76
N PRO A 32 20.47 3.96 -31.06
CA PRO A 32 19.22 3.88 -31.79
C PRO A 32 18.44 2.58 -31.54
N ILE A 33 17.12 2.71 -31.59
CA ILE A 33 16.10 1.66 -31.40
C ILE A 33 15.97 0.84 -32.68
N ARG A 34 16.06 -0.50 -32.60
CA ARG A 34 15.63 -1.41 -33.68
C ARG A 34 14.17 -1.80 -33.45
N GLN A 35 13.31 -1.51 -34.43
CA GLN A 35 11.94 -2.02 -34.52
C GLN A 35 11.95 -3.49 -34.93
N ALA A 36 11.21 -4.34 -34.22
CA ALA A 36 10.90 -5.69 -34.66
C ALA A 36 9.64 -5.65 -35.54
N LEU A 37 9.77 -6.15 -36.77
CA LEU A 37 8.69 -6.38 -37.72
C LEU A 37 7.85 -7.58 -37.29
N GLN A 38 6.54 -7.45 -37.46
CA GLN A 38 5.51 -8.42 -37.11
C GLN A 38 5.17 -9.22 -38.38
N GLU A 39 5.52 -10.50 -38.43
CA GLU A 39 5.16 -11.39 -39.54
C GLU A 39 3.83 -12.10 -39.27
N THR A 40 2.87 -11.86 -40.16
CA THR A 40 1.59 -12.57 -40.26
C THR A 40 1.73 -13.79 -41.17
N ALA A 41 1.39 -14.99 -40.65
CA ALA A 41 1.37 -16.23 -41.42
C ALA A 41 0.25 -16.22 -42.48
N LYS A 42 0.59 -16.65 -43.71
CA LYS A 42 -0.35 -16.85 -44.83
C LYS A 42 -0.76 -18.32 -44.91
N ASP A 43 -2.08 -18.57 -44.95
CA ASP A 43 -2.68 -19.85 -45.28
C ASP A 43 -2.24 -20.35 -46.66
N THR A 44 -1.85 -21.62 -46.74
CA THR A 44 -1.48 -22.28 -47.99
C THR A 44 -2.39 -23.49 -48.21
N LEU A 45 -3.55 -23.29 -48.85
CA LEU A 45 -4.30 -24.36 -49.49
C LEU A 45 -4.89 -23.81 -50.80
N LEU A 46 -4.45 -24.36 -51.94
CA LEU A 46 -5.04 -24.09 -53.25
C LEU A 46 -6.19 -25.07 -53.52
N PRO A 47 -7.33 -24.62 -54.08
CA PRO A 47 -8.46 -25.49 -54.37
C PRO A 47 -8.21 -26.32 -55.65
N LYS A 48 -8.45 -27.62 -55.58
CA LYS A 48 -8.40 -28.56 -56.71
C LYS A 48 -9.81 -28.67 -57.32
N GLN A 49 -9.97 -28.32 -58.59
CA GLN A 49 -11.21 -28.54 -59.35
C GLN A 49 -11.39 -30.04 -59.62
N ILE A 50 -12.58 -30.57 -59.37
CA ILE A 50 -12.97 -31.97 -59.58
C ILE A 50 -13.73 -32.04 -60.92
N GLU A 51 -13.33 -32.93 -61.83
CA GLU A 51 -13.99 -33.14 -63.12
C GLU A 51 -15.17 -34.12 -62.98
N GLU A 52 -16.19 -33.92 -63.82
CA GLU A 52 -17.53 -34.52 -63.80
C GLU A 52 -17.57 -36.06 -63.93
N LYS A 53 -16.43 -36.70 -64.17
CA LYS A 53 -16.30 -38.17 -64.32
C LYS A 53 -16.17 -38.91 -62.99
N ASP A 54 -15.87 -38.21 -61.90
CA ASP A 54 -15.77 -38.81 -60.56
C ASP A 54 -17.14 -38.97 -59.86
N LEU A 55 -18.18 -38.27 -60.31
CA LEU A 55 -19.52 -38.31 -59.71
C LEU A 55 -20.29 -39.61 -60.01
N GLU A 56 -20.04 -40.28 -61.13
CA GLU A 56 -20.75 -41.52 -61.49
C GLU A 56 -20.28 -42.75 -60.67
N SER A 57 -19.16 -42.62 -59.95
CA SER A 57 -18.65 -43.65 -59.04
C SER A 57 -19.30 -43.63 -57.65
N MET A 58 -20.07 -42.59 -57.30
CA MET A 58 -20.69 -42.44 -55.97
C MET A 58 -21.99 -43.23 -55.77
N ILE A 59 -22.54 -43.86 -56.81
CA ILE A 59 -23.88 -44.50 -56.75
C ILE A 59 -23.89 -45.89 -56.08
N ASP A 60 -22.74 -46.47 -55.69
CA ASP A 60 -22.71 -47.79 -55.04
C ASP A 60 -22.17 -47.79 -53.60
N LEU A 61 -22.21 -46.65 -52.92
CA LEU A 61 -21.84 -46.55 -51.50
C LEU A 61 -22.82 -47.32 -50.59
N ARG A 62 -24.08 -47.47 -51.00
CA ARG A 62 -25.10 -48.19 -50.21
C ARG A 62 -24.91 -49.71 -50.27
N GLY A 63 -24.55 -50.26 -51.44
CA GLY A 63 -24.21 -51.67 -51.61
C GLY A 63 -22.90 -52.05 -50.90
N GLN A 64 -21.92 -51.14 -50.86
CA GLN A 64 -20.70 -51.32 -50.05
C GLN A 64 -20.97 -51.27 -48.54
N LEU A 65 -21.87 -50.40 -48.08
CA LEU A 65 -22.22 -50.31 -46.66
C LEU A 65 -22.97 -51.56 -46.18
N GLU A 66 -23.87 -52.11 -47.01
CA GLU A 66 -24.61 -53.35 -46.69
C GLU A 66 -23.70 -54.58 -46.68
N ARG A 67 -22.67 -54.65 -47.54
CA ARG A 67 -21.62 -55.68 -47.48
C ARG A 67 -20.69 -55.56 -46.26
N LEU A 68 -20.46 -54.35 -45.75
CA LEU A 68 -19.64 -54.13 -44.56
C LEU A 68 -20.41 -54.39 -43.25
N ASN A 69 -21.74 -54.29 -43.27
CA ASN A 69 -22.60 -54.53 -42.10
C ASN A 69 -23.05 -55.98 -41.93
N SER A 70 -22.83 -56.88 -42.91
CA SER A 70 -23.25 -58.29 -42.81
C SER A 70 -22.47 -59.10 -41.79
N ASP A 71 -21.27 -58.66 -41.40
CA ASP A 71 -20.40 -59.34 -40.42
C ASP A 71 -20.44 -58.69 -39.02
N TYR A 72 -21.34 -57.73 -38.79
CA TYR A 72 -21.43 -57.01 -37.51
C TYR A 72 -22.21 -57.82 -36.46
N THR A 73 -21.50 -58.64 -35.68
CA THR A 73 -22.05 -59.17 -34.43
C THR A 73 -21.91 -58.12 -33.32
N VAL A 74 -23.01 -57.85 -32.60
CA VAL A 74 -23.03 -56.95 -31.43
C VAL A 74 -21.91 -57.36 -30.46
N PRO A 75 -20.99 -56.46 -30.07
CA PRO A 75 -19.92 -56.83 -29.15
C PRO A 75 -20.51 -57.22 -27.80
N TYR A 76 -20.03 -58.36 -27.28
CA TYR A 76 -20.31 -58.85 -25.94
C TYR A 76 -20.15 -57.70 -24.92
N GLN A 77 -21.24 -57.33 -24.23
CA GLN A 77 -21.17 -56.32 -23.17
C GLN A 77 -20.29 -56.88 -22.04
N LYS A 78 -19.09 -56.32 -21.91
CA LYS A 78 -18.17 -56.67 -20.82
C LYS A 78 -18.83 -56.33 -19.47
N PRO A 79 -18.69 -57.20 -18.45
CA PRO A 79 -19.27 -56.95 -17.14
C PRO A 79 -18.78 -55.63 -16.55
N GLU A 80 -19.67 -54.85 -15.91
CA GLU A 80 -19.38 -53.52 -15.33
C GLU A 80 -18.14 -53.48 -14.42
N ALA A 81 -17.80 -54.62 -13.78
CA ALA A 81 -16.60 -54.76 -12.97
C ALA A 81 -15.27 -54.55 -13.73
N LEU A 82 -15.28 -54.65 -15.07
CA LEU A 82 -14.10 -54.43 -15.91
C LEU A 82 -14.05 -53.00 -16.49
N LEU A 83 -15.18 -52.28 -16.52
CA LEU A 83 -15.26 -50.89 -17.00
C LEU A 83 -14.49 -49.93 -16.09
N ARG A 84 -14.42 -50.19 -14.77
CA ARG A 84 -13.64 -49.41 -13.79
C ARG A 84 -12.14 -49.35 -14.06
N PHE A 85 -11.59 -50.28 -14.85
CA PHE A 85 -10.17 -50.29 -15.21
C PHE A 85 -9.88 -49.59 -16.54
N VAL A 86 -10.93 -49.27 -17.32
CA VAL A 86 -10.82 -48.64 -18.66
C VAL A 86 -11.26 -47.18 -18.61
N GLN A 87 -12.35 -46.87 -17.90
CA GLN A 87 -12.75 -45.51 -17.60
C GLN A 87 -12.26 -45.14 -16.19
N LYS A 88 -11.14 -44.43 -16.13
CA LYS A 88 -10.63 -43.89 -14.87
C LYS A 88 -11.57 -42.77 -14.42
N GLU A 89 -12.27 -42.98 -13.31
CA GLU A 89 -13.03 -41.90 -12.67
C GLU A 89 -12.10 -40.72 -12.38
N LYS A 90 -12.61 -39.49 -12.53
CA LYS A 90 -11.83 -38.30 -12.18
C LYS A 90 -11.43 -38.39 -10.71
N LEU A 91 -10.21 -37.96 -10.39
CA LEU A 91 -9.68 -38.02 -9.04
C LEU A 91 -10.47 -37.07 -8.13
N GLU A 92 -11.47 -37.62 -7.45
CA GLU A 92 -12.33 -36.89 -6.53
C GLU A 92 -11.99 -37.26 -5.08
N MET A 93 -12.20 -36.30 -4.16
CA MET A 93 -12.09 -36.57 -2.73
C MET A 93 -13.09 -37.64 -2.29
N SER A 94 -12.75 -38.43 -1.27
CA SER A 94 -13.67 -39.45 -0.74
C SER A 94 -14.99 -38.80 -0.28
N PRO A 95 -16.12 -39.51 -0.33
CA PRO A 95 -17.41 -39.00 0.14
C PRO A 95 -17.36 -38.46 1.58
N GLU A 96 -16.60 -39.12 2.45
CA GLU A 96 -16.40 -38.73 3.86
C GLU A 96 -15.60 -37.43 3.96
N ALA A 97 -14.54 -37.28 3.16
CA ALA A 97 -13.75 -36.05 3.11
C ALA A 97 -14.59 -34.88 2.57
N LYS A 98 -15.40 -35.11 1.52
CA LYS A 98 -16.36 -34.12 1.02
C LYS A 98 -17.39 -33.75 2.08
N GLN A 99 -17.87 -34.70 2.88
CA GLN A 99 -18.81 -34.45 3.97
C GLN A 99 -18.19 -33.59 5.08
N VAL A 100 -16.93 -33.84 5.46
CA VAL A 100 -16.21 -33.03 6.45
C VAL A 100 -16.00 -31.60 5.94
N ILE A 101 -15.53 -31.45 4.70
CA ILE A 101 -15.33 -30.15 4.07
C ILE A 101 -16.65 -29.39 4.00
N ASN A 102 -17.72 -30.01 3.49
CA ASN A 102 -19.01 -29.36 3.36
C ASN A 102 -19.61 -28.97 4.73
N ARG A 103 -19.41 -29.77 5.79
CA ARG A 103 -19.85 -29.42 7.15
C ARG A 103 -19.13 -28.20 7.71
N VAL A 104 -17.85 -28.02 7.39
CA VAL A 104 -17.02 -26.92 7.91
C VAL A 104 -17.24 -25.62 7.12
N PHE A 105 -17.53 -25.71 5.82
CA PHE A 105 -17.70 -24.56 4.94
C PHE A 105 -19.16 -24.17 4.65
N ASP A 106 -20.13 -24.86 5.26
CA ASP A 106 -21.54 -24.45 5.24
C ASP A 106 -21.74 -23.22 6.16
N PRO A 107 -22.12 -22.05 5.62
CA PRO A 107 -22.31 -20.83 6.41
C PRO A 107 -23.40 -20.95 7.49
N ALA A 108 -24.28 -21.95 7.40
CA ALA A 108 -25.36 -22.18 8.35
C ALA A 108 -24.97 -23.08 9.54
N HIS A 109 -23.79 -23.71 9.52
CA HIS A 109 -23.35 -24.61 10.59
C HIS A 109 -22.57 -23.87 11.69
N TYR A 110 -23.10 -23.89 12.91
CA TYR A 110 -22.42 -23.36 14.10
C TYR A 110 -21.18 -24.22 14.43
N ILE A 111 -20.00 -23.60 14.47
CA ILE A 111 -18.75 -24.26 14.88
C ILE A 111 -18.82 -24.50 16.41
N PRO A 112 -18.85 -25.76 16.88
CA PRO A 112 -18.90 -26.04 18.32
C PRO A 112 -17.61 -25.57 19.02
N GLU A 113 -17.71 -25.10 20.26
CA GLU A 113 -16.55 -24.61 21.05
C GLU A 113 -15.43 -25.67 21.24
N HIS A 114 -15.76 -26.95 21.10
CA HIS A 114 -14.80 -28.06 21.21
C HIS A 114 -14.13 -28.45 19.88
N MET A 115 -14.47 -27.79 18.77
CA MET A 115 -13.86 -28.04 17.47
C MET A 115 -12.50 -27.36 17.37
N THR A 116 -11.45 -28.12 17.06
CA THR A 116 -10.10 -27.58 16.89
C THR A 116 -9.78 -27.32 15.42
N PHE A 117 -8.77 -26.49 15.14
CA PHE A 117 -8.30 -26.26 13.76
C PHE A 117 -7.91 -27.56 13.02
N LYS A 118 -7.59 -28.64 13.73
CA LYS A 118 -7.30 -29.93 13.09
C LYS A 118 -8.55 -30.64 12.56
N ASP A 119 -9.72 -30.27 13.08
CA ASP A 119 -11.01 -30.82 12.70
C ASP A 119 -11.61 -30.10 11.49
N THR A 120 -11.01 -28.96 11.07
CA THR A 120 -11.41 -28.18 9.89
C THR A 120 -10.56 -28.49 8.65
N ILE A 121 -9.52 -29.33 8.77
CA ILE A 121 -8.60 -29.68 7.68
C ILE A 121 -8.47 -31.20 7.52
N VAL A 122 -8.14 -31.64 6.31
CA VAL A 122 -7.77 -33.04 6.04
C VAL A 122 -6.39 -33.30 6.66
N SER A 123 -6.38 -33.79 7.90
CA SER A 123 -5.15 -33.90 8.71
C SER A 123 -4.48 -35.28 8.68
N SER A 124 -5.07 -36.25 7.98
CA SER A 124 -4.52 -37.61 7.81
C SER A 124 -4.62 -38.03 6.34
N ALA A 125 -3.59 -38.74 5.87
CA ALA A 125 -3.56 -39.30 4.52
C ALA A 125 -4.64 -40.37 4.29
N LEU A 126 -5.21 -40.95 5.35
CA LEU A 126 -6.29 -41.94 5.28
C LEU A 126 -7.64 -41.34 4.85
N MET A 127 -7.78 -40.01 4.90
CA MET A 127 -8.97 -39.30 4.44
C MET A 127 -8.90 -38.95 2.94
N LEU A 128 -7.78 -39.27 2.28
CA LEU A 128 -7.63 -39.15 0.84
C LEU A 128 -7.94 -40.50 0.17
N PRO A 129 -8.27 -40.52 -1.14
CA PRO A 129 -8.42 -41.77 -1.88
C PRO A 129 -7.21 -42.68 -1.66
N LEU A 130 -7.47 -43.93 -1.28
CA LEU A 130 -6.41 -44.88 -0.95
C LEU A 130 -5.66 -45.27 -2.23
N VAL A 131 -4.36 -44.94 -2.26
CA VAL A 131 -3.47 -45.26 -3.38
C VAL A 131 -2.59 -46.44 -3.02
N TYR A 132 -2.58 -47.47 -3.87
CA TYR A 132 -1.72 -48.63 -3.73
C TYR A 132 -0.27 -48.27 -4.09
N ARG A 133 0.61 -48.26 -3.08
CA ARG A 133 2.03 -47.86 -3.18
C ARG A 133 2.98 -48.93 -3.73
N GLY A 134 2.49 -50.13 -4.03
CA GLY A 134 3.29 -51.20 -4.62
C GLY A 134 4.35 -51.84 -3.71
N ALA A 135 4.21 -51.71 -2.38
CA ALA A 135 5.17 -52.29 -1.44
C ALA A 135 4.99 -53.80 -1.27
N ASN A 136 6.11 -54.54 -1.14
CA ASN A 136 6.13 -55.92 -0.66
C ASN A 136 5.65 -55.92 0.79
N ILE A 137 4.47 -56.50 1.05
CA ILE A 137 3.92 -56.60 2.40
C ILE A 137 4.67 -57.73 3.12
N PRO A 138 5.43 -57.46 4.20
CA PRO A 138 6.05 -58.52 4.97
C PRO A 138 4.93 -59.43 5.54
N TYR A 139 5.08 -60.74 5.36
CA TYR A 139 4.05 -61.73 5.70
C TYR A 139 3.65 -61.76 7.19
N ASP A 140 4.47 -61.15 8.08
CA ASP A 140 4.53 -61.50 9.50
C ASP A 140 4.13 -60.41 10.53
N SER A 141 3.54 -59.28 10.13
CA SER A 141 3.06 -58.28 11.11
C SER A 141 1.55 -58.18 11.16
N LEU A 142 0.92 -59.10 11.91
CA LEU A 142 -0.53 -59.19 12.13
C LEU A 142 -0.95 -58.63 13.49
N SER A 143 -0.63 -57.38 13.78
CA SER A 143 -1.29 -56.67 14.89
C SER A 143 -1.54 -55.20 14.56
N LEU A 144 -2.80 -54.78 14.67
CA LEU A 144 -3.23 -53.37 14.67
C LEU A 144 -2.74 -52.61 15.91
N MET A 145 -1.98 -53.26 16.80
CA MET A 145 -1.50 -52.70 18.04
C MET A 145 -0.20 -51.96 17.84
N VAL A 146 -0.28 -50.73 17.33
CA VAL A 146 0.77 -49.75 17.60
C VAL A 146 0.52 -49.21 19.01
N ALA A 147 1.20 -49.76 20.00
CA ALA A 147 1.17 -49.23 21.37
C ALA A 147 1.40 -47.72 21.34
N ARG A 148 0.49 -46.94 21.96
CA ARG A 148 0.71 -45.50 22.13
C ARG A 148 2.03 -45.32 22.88
N PRO A 149 2.86 -44.31 22.53
CA PRO A 149 4.03 -44.03 23.33
C PRO A 149 3.52 -43.69 24.73
N GLU A 150 4.01 -44.41 25.75
CA GLU A 150 3.69 -44.09 27.14
C GLU A 150 3.98 -42.62 27.41
N VAL A 151 3.10 -41.97 28.16
CA VAL A 151 3.33 -40.61 28.63
C VAL A 151 4.48 -40.70 29.62
N LYS A 152 5.69 -40.34 29.16
CA LYS A 152 6.89 -40.33 30.01
C LYS A 152 6.69 -39.44 31.24
N ASP A 153 7.12 -39.94 32.40
CA ASP A 153 7.06 -39.29 33.70
C ASP A 153 7.75 -37.91 33.71
N ALA A 154 7.39 -37.08 34.69
CA ALA A 154 7.85 -35.69 34.82
C ALA A 154 9.39 -35.52 34.79
N TYR A 155 10.15 -36.56 35.14
CA TYR A 155 11.61 -36.57 35.22
C TYR A 155 12.32 -36.87 33.89
N ASP A 156 11.62 -37.36 32.87
CA ASP A 156 12.17 -37.59 31.53
C ASP A 156 12.29 -36.27 30.70
N ARG A 157 11.93 -35.13 31.30
CA ARG A 157 12.00 -33.78 30.71
C ARG A 157 13.39 -33.14 30.76
N LEU A 158 14.39 -33.80 31.33
CA LEU A 158 15.74 -33.25 31.50
C LEU A 158 16.59 -33.27 30.21
N SER A 159 16.13 -33.95 29.15
CA SER A 159 16.63 -33.76 27.79
C SER A 159 15.51 -33.18 26.94
N PRO A 160 15.57 -31.89 26.52
CA PRO A 160 14.51 -31.32 25.71
C PRO A 160 14.48 -32.07 24.37
N PRO A 161 13.36 -32.72 23.98
CA PRO A 161 13.26 -33.23 22.62
C PRO A 161 13.38 -32.04 21.67
N LEU A 162 14.18 -32.18 20.60
CA LEU A 162 14.37 -31.13 19.57
C LEU A 162 13.04 -30.56 19.02
N SER A 163 11.94 -31.29 19.19
CA SER A 163 10.58 -30.76 19.09
C SER A 163 9.63 -31.58 19.98
N PRO A 164 8.76 -30.93 20.79
CA PRO A 164 7.73 -31.63 21.58
C PRO A 164 6.70 -32.38 20.71
N PHE A 165 6.72 -32.18 19.39
CA PHE A 165 5.82 -32.83 18.44
C PHE A 165 6.44 -34.03 17.71
N ALA A 166 7.78 -34.17 17.71
CA ALA A 166 8.48 -35.23 17.00
C ALA A 166 8.05 -36.67 17.37
N PRO A 167 7.97 -37.06 18.66
CA PRO A 167 7.54 -38.42 19.02
C PRO A 167 6.07 -38.70 18.68
N LYS A 168 5.19 -37.70 18.81
CA LYS A 168 3.77 -37.82 18.41
C LYS A 168 3.62 -37.98 16.90
N TYR A 169 4.41 -37.25 16.11
CA TYR A 169 4.41 -37.36 14.65
C TYR A 169 4.93 -38.72 14.18
N ALA A 170 6.05 -39.19 14.75
CA ALA A 170 6.63 -40.49 14.42
C ALA A 170 5.66 -41.65 14.73
N TRP A 171 4.96 -41.58 15.88
CA TRP A 171 3.94 -42.56 16.21
C TRP A 171 2.76 -42.54 15.25
N ARG A 172 2.23 -41.34 14.91
CA ARG A 172 1.11 -41.20 13.96
C ARG A 172 1.47 -41.80 12.59
N ARG A 173 2.68 -41.53 12.08
CA ARG A 173 3.20 -42.14 10.84
C ARG A 173 3.24 -43.67 10.91
N LYS A 174 3.73 -44.23 12.02
CA LYS A 174 3.77 -45.69 12.22
C LYS A 174 2.36 -46.28 12.22
N PHE A 175 1.43 -45.67 12.96
CA PHE A 175 0.03 -46.07 13.00
C PHE A 175 -0.65 -46.03 11.63
N GLU A 176 -0.48 -44.93 10.88
CA GLU A 176 -1.03 -44.80 9.52
C GLU A 176 -0.45 -45.86 8.56
N ASN A 177 0.84 -46.16 8.64
CA ASN A 177 1.45 -47.21 7.83
C ASN A 177 0.95 -48.60 8.21
N SER A 178 0.83 -48.92 9.51
CA SER A 178 0.29 -50.21 9.96
C SER A 178 -1.17 -50.40 9.53
N LEU A 179 -1.98 -49.34 9.58
CA LEU A 179 -3.34 -49.36 9.05
C LEU A 179 -3.37 -49.58 7.54
N TYR A 180 -2.50 -48.88 6.80
CA TYR A 180 -2.36 -49.08 5.37
C TYR A 180 -2.02 -50.54 5.04
N ASP A 181 -1.03 -51.14 5.70
CA ASP A 181 -0.63 -52.53 5.47
C ASP A 181 -1.78 -53.52 5.78
N TYR A 182 -2.54 -53.27 6.85
CA TYR A 182 -3.74 -54.04 7.19
C TYR A 182 -4.82 -53.93 6.09
N MET A 183 -5.08 -52.72 5.59
CA MET A 183 -6.07 -52.49 4.54
C MET A 183 -5.67 -53.14 3.22
N VAL A 184 -4.39 -53.07 2.83
CA VAL A 184 -3.92 -53.75 1.61
C VAL A 184 -4.13 -55.26 1.72
N LYS A 185 -3.88 -55.85 2.89
CA LYS A 185 -4.02 -57.30 3.09
C LYS A 185 -5.48 -57.77 3.15
N ASN A 186 -6.34 -57.06 3.88
CA ASN A 186 -7.69 -57.54 4.21
C ASN A 186 -8.81 -56.87 3.40
N HIS A 187 -8.56 -55.69 2.83
CA HIS A 187 -9.56 -54.87 2.15
C HIS A 187 -9.02 -54.26 0.85
N ILE A 188 -8.42 -55.10 0.00
CA ILE A 188 -7.78 -54.67 -1.25
C ILE A 188 -8.76 -53.96 -2.21
N GLY A 189 -10.06 -54.25 -2.09
CA GLY A 189 -11.12 -53.63 -2.89
C GLY A 189 -11.32 -52.13 -2.65
N TYR A 190 -10.75 -51.55 -1.59
CA TYR A 190 -10.83 -50.10 -1.33
C TYR A 190 -9.75 -49.28 -2.07
N PHE A 191 -8.78 -49.93 -2.70
CA PHE A 191 -7.74 -49.24 -3.48
C PHE A 191 -8.21 -49.07 -4.92
N THR A 192 -8.50 -47.83 -5.31
CA THR A 192 -8.94 -47.48 -6.66
C THR A 192 -7.79 -47.03 -7.57
N TYR A 193 -6.70 -46.54 -6.99
CA TYR A 193 -5.56 -45.98 -7.72
C TYR A 193 -4.25 -46.66 -7.33
N SER A 194 -3.29 -46.74 -8.26
CA SER A 194 -1.91 -47.19 -8.00
C SER A 194 -0.95 -45.99 -7.98
N ALA A 195 0.22 -46.14 -7.37
CA ALA A 195 1.26 -45.11 -7.38
C ALA A 195 1.70 -44.71 -8.81
N LYS A 196 1.52 -45.60 -9.78
CA LYS A 196 1.75 -45.32 -11.21
C LYS A 196 0.71 -44.40 -11.84
N ASP A 197 -0.47 -44.30 -11.22
CA ASP A 197 -1.55 -43.41 -11.67
C ASP A 197 -1.40 -41.99 -11.11
N LEU A 198 -0.48 -41.77 -10.17
CA LEU A 198 -0.16 -40.43 -9.69
C LEU A 198 0.62 -39.67 -10.78
N PRO A 199 0.38 -38.36 -10.95
CA PRO A 199 1.14 -37.55 -11.88
C PRO A 199 2.63 -37.61 -11.52
N SER A 200 3.46 -37.94 -12.51
CA SER A 200 4.92 -38.03 -12.37
C SER A 200 5.60 -36.69 -12.08
N ASP A 201 4.88 -35.58 -12.25
CA ASP A 201 5.36 -34.22 -12.03
C ASP A 201 5.32 -33.80 -10.55
N MET A 202 5.09 -34.75 -9.63
CA MET A 202 5.20 -34.46 -8.21
C MET A 202 6.66 -34.12 -7.87
N LEU A 203 6.90 -32.84 -7.56
CA LEU A 203 8.09 -32.36 -6.87
C LEU A 203 8.28 -33.21 -5.61
N VAL A 204 9.09 -34.27 -5.70
CA VAL A 204 9.59 -34.97 -4.52
C VAL A 204 10.44 -33.94 -3.79
N GLN A 205 9.88 -33.29 -2.78
CA GLN A 205 10.70 -32.57 -1.83
C GLN A 205 11.61 -33.63 -1.21
N ALA A 206 12.88 -33.63 -1.63
CA ALA A 206 13.88 -34.46 -1.01
C ALA A 206 13.78 -34.22 0.51
N PRO A 207 13.70 -35.28 1.34
CA PRO A 207 13.70 -35.10 2.77
C PRO A 207 14.93 -34.24 3.09
N ILE A 208 14.71 -33.06 3.67
CA ILE A 208 15.79 -32.21 4.13
C ILE A 208 16.39 -32.92 5.35
N VAL A 209 17.26 -33.89 5.08
CA VAL A 209 18.18 -34.44 6.08
C VAL A 209 19.31 -33.42 6.19
N LYS A 210 19.00 -32.26 6.77
CA LYS A 210 20.06 -31.36 7.22
C LYS A 210 20.57 -31.92 8.53
N ASP A 211 21.79 -32.44 8.49
CA ASP A 211 22.56 -32.65 9.70
C ASP A 211 22.67 -31.28 10.40
N ILE A 212 22.35 -31.20 11.69
CA ILE A 212 22.16 -29.93 12.41
C ILE A 212 23.45 -29.09 12.39
N ARG A 213 24.59 -29.73 12.18
CA ARG A 213 25.91 -29.09 12.04
C ARG A 213 26.06 -28.28 10.74
N ASP A 214 25.32 -28.63 9.68
CA ASP A 214 25.36 -27.92 8.39
C ASP A 214 24.47 -26.68 8.33
N LEU A 215 23.62 -26.45 9.34
CA LEU A 215 22.81 -25.23 9.46
C LEU A 215 23.58 -24.02 10.01
N TYR A 216 24.73 -24.27 10.65
CA TYR A 216 25.55 -23.24 11.31
C TYR A 216 27.01 -23.20 10.82
N ALA A 217 27.37 -24.03 9.84
CA ALA A 217 28.67 -23.97 9.20
C ALA A 217 28.61 -22.99 8.02
N ASP A 218 29.35 -21.89 8.09
CA ASP A 218 29.65 -21.02 6.94
C ASP A 218 30.53 -21.80 5.94
N LYS A 219 29.91 -22.71 5.19
CA LYS A 219 30.56 -23.36 4.05
C LYS A 219 30.39 -22.44 2.83
N PRO A 220 31.48 -22.03 2.16
CA PRO A 220 31.37 -21.31 0.89
C PRO A 220 30.62 -22.20 -0.11
N ILE A 221 29.66 -21.61 -0.82
CA ILE A 221 28.83 -22.30 -1.81
C ILE A 221 29.77 -22.91 -2.86
N PRO A 222 29.83 -24.26 -3.02
CA PRO A 222 30.54 -24.84 -4.14
C PRO A 222 29.79 -24.50 -5.42
N VAL A 223 30.42 -23.72 -6.29
CA VAL A 223 29.96 -23.47 -7.66
C VAL A 223 30.17 -24.76 -8.45
N ASN A 224 29.26 -25.71 -8.27
CA ASN A 224 29.19 -26.90 -9.12
C ASN A 224 28.44 -26.55 -10.39
N LYS A 225 29.22 -26.53 -11.48
CA LYS A 225 28.87 -26.79 -12.89
C LYS A 225 27.39 -26.71 -13.24
N GLU A 226 27.05 -25.61 -13.91
CA GLU A 226 26.09 -25.50 -15.02
C GLU A 226 25.13 -26.69 -15.17
N LEU A 227 24.04 -26.64 -14.40
CA LEU A 227 22.78 -27.18 -14.87
C LEU A 227 22.41 -26.37 -16.14
N PRO A 228 22.04 -27.01 -17.26
CA PRO A 228 21.47 -26.27 -18.39
C PRO A 228 20.27 -25.48 -17.86
N PRO A 229 20.12 -24.20 -18.25
CA PRO A 229 19.00 -23.39 -17.79
C PRO A 229 17.72 -24.16 -18.13
N PRO A 230 16.77 -24.31 -17.17
CA PRO A 230 15.49 -24.90 -17.48
C PRO A 230 14.90 -24.15 -18.68
N GLU A 231 14.44 -24.90 -19.69
CA GLU A 231 13.76 -24.31 -20.84
C GLU A 231 12.67 -23.36 -20.31
N PRO A 232 12.55 -22.14 -20.88
CA PRO A 232 11.62 -21.14 -20.41
C PRO A 232 10.21 -21.50 -20.87
N ASP A 233 9.69 -22.65 -20.41
CA ASP A 233 8.28 -22.98 -20.48
C ASP A 233 7.55 -22.10 -19.46
N THR A 234 7.28 -20.89 -19.95
CA THR A 234 6.23 -19.97 -19.54
C THR A 234 5.90 -20.03 -18.06
N LEU A 235 6.78 -19.45 -17.23
CA LEU A 235 6.26 -18.70 -16.09
C LEU A 235 5.27 -17.71 -16.68
N ILE A 236 3.97 -18.00 -16.56
CA ILE A 236 2.91 -17.06 -16.91
C ILE A 236 3.26 -15.81 -16.10
N ARG A 237 3.80 -14.81 -16.79
CA ARG A 237 4.18 -13.55 -16.17
C ARG A 237 2.88 -13.00 -15.62
N PHE A 238 2.66 -13.17 -14.32
CA PHE A 238 1.56 -12.52 -13.64
C PHE A 238 1.82 -11.03 -13.81
N ILE A 239 1.20 -10.43 -14.83
CA ILE A 239 1.15 -8.99 -14.99
C ILE A 239 0.01 -8.60 -14.04
N PRO A 240 0.30 -8.12 -12.81
CA PRO A 240 -0.77 -7.59 -11.97
C PRO A 240 -1.53 -6.55 -12.78
N ASN A 241 -2.85 -6.54 -12.64
CA ASN A 241 -3.68 -5.50 -13.26
C ASN A 241 -3.05 -4.14 -12.95
N ARG A 242 -2.86 -3.30 -13.99
CA ARG A 242 -2.30 -1.97 -13.80
C ARG A 242 -3.20 -1.17 -12.86
N LEU A 243 -2.72 -0.97 -11.64
CA LEU A 243 -3.34 -0.08 -10.66
C LEU A 243 -3.08 1.36 -11.12
N TYR A 244 -4.08 1.98 -11.73
CA TYR A 244 -4.03 3.39 -12.10
C TYR A 244 -4.22 4.31 -10.89
N TRP A 245 -4.81 3.79 -9.81
CA TRP A 245 -5.01 4.48 -8.54
C TRP A 245 -4.00 4.00 -7.50
N THR A 246 -3.38 4.94 -6.80
CA THR A 246 -2.47 4.68 -5.68
C THR A 246 -2.93 5.46 -4.46
N SER A 247 -3.21 4.74 -3.37
CA SER A 247 -3.53 5.33 -2.07
C SER A 247 -2.30 5.27 -1.16
N ALA A 248 -2.06 6.32 -0.39
CA ALA A 248 -1.07 6.30 0.69
C ALA A 248 -1.65 7.00 1.93
N PHE A 249 -1.38 6.47 3.11
CA PHE A 249 -1.82 7.07 4.36
C PHE A 249 -0.64 7.29 5.30
N GLN A 250 -0.63 8.46 5.91
CA GLN A 250 0.27 8.77 7.01
C GLN A 250 -0.52 9.33 8.18
N SER A 251 -0.47 8.66 9.33
CA SER A 251 -0.94 9.22 10.59
C SER A 251 0.25 9.45 11.50
N SER A 252 0.26 10.57 12.21
CA SER A 252 1.29 10.84 13.19
C SER A 252 0.77 11.61 14.36
N ILE A 253 1.20 11.22 15.55
CA ILE A 253 0.88 11.84 16.82
C ILE A 253 2.22 12.21 17.46
N HIS A 254 2.45 13.50 17.64
CA HIS A 254 3.62 14.03 18.29
C HIS A 254 3.24 14.77 19.55
N PHE A 255 4.15 14.80 20.51
CA PHE A 255 4.01 15.56 21.73
C PHE A 255 5.25 16.43 21.96
N SER A 256 5.05 17.52 22.69
CA SER A 256 6.10 18.41 23.17
C SER A 256 5.76 18.80 24.60
N GLN A 257 6.72 18.69 25.52
CA GLN A 257 6.51 18.94 26.94
C GLN A 257 7.57 19.89 27.48
N LEU A 258 7.11 20.86 28.25
CA LEU A 258 7.90 21.75 29.08
C LEU A 258 7.39 21.65 30.51
N TYR A 259 8.17 21.03 31.40
CA TYR A 259 7.88 20.98 32.83
C TYR A 259 8.69 22.05 33.56
N ILE A 260 8.05 22.80 34.45
CA ILE A 260 8.67 23.81 35.29
C ILE A 260 8.22 23.52 36.72
N SER A 261 9.16 23.38 37.65
CA SER A 261 8.84 23.10 39.05
C SER A 261 8.15 24.31 39.69
N PRO A 262 7.25 24.11 40.67
CA PRO A 262 6.54 25.22 41.33
C PRO A 262 7.46 26.25 42.00
N ASN A 263 8.66 25.82 42.41
CA ASN A 263 9.68 26.64 43.06
C ASN A 263 10.73 27.22 42.10
N TRP A 264 10.52 27.12 40.79
CA TRP A 264 11.50 27.62 39.81
C TRP A 264 11.65 29.14 39.92
N HIS A 265 12.85 29.58 40.28
CA HIS A 265 13.13 30.97 40.69
C HIS A 265 12.82 32.05 39.62
N GLN A 266 12.87 31.72 38.33
CA GLN A 266 12.54 32.67 37.24
C GLN A 266 11.04 32.72 36.95
N GLY A 267 10.24 31.89 37.64
CA GLY A 267 8.86 31.63 37.27
C GLY A 267 8.76 30.97 35.89
N GLY A 268 7.52 30.68 35.48
CA GLY A 268 7.25 30.05 34.21
C GLY A 268 5.98 29.21 34.28
N VAL A 269 5.49 28.81 33.11
CA VAL A 269 4.27 28.02 32.99
C VAL A 269 4.57 26.78 32.18
N GLY A 270 4.38 25.62 32.79
CA GLY A 270 4.55 24.34 32.11
C GLY A 270 3.57 24.21 30.95
N ASN A 271 4.03 23.66 29.84
CA ASN A 271 3.25 23.50 28.61
C ASN A 271 3.33 22.06 28.12
N LEU A 272 2.19 21.49 27.72
CA LEU A 272 2.10 20.21 27.06
C LEU A 272 1.29 20.38 25.78
N THR A 273 1.91 20.04 24.66
CA THR A 273 1.34 20.11 23.33
C THR A 273 1.23 18.71 22.75
N ILE A 274 0.07 18.34 22.22
CA ILE A 274 -0.16 17.13 21.43
C ILE A 274 -0.57 17.57 20.02
N ASN A 275 0.16 17.09 19.02
CA ASN A 275 -0.04 17.40 17.60
C ASN A 275 -0.35 16.12 16.83
N THR A 276 -1.51 16.09 16.20
CA THR A 276 -1.94 15.02 15.29
C THR A 276 -1.91 15.54 13.86
N LEU A 277 -1.26 14.80 12.98
CA LEU A 277 -1.23 15.03 11.54
C LEU A 277 -1.65 13.74 10.83
N ASN A 278 -2.76 13.79 10.10
CA ASN A 278 -3.19 12.73 9.19
C ASN A 278 -3.12 13.25 7.76
N VAL A 279 -2.48 12.50 6.88
CA VAL A 279 -2.35 12.80 5.46
C VAL A 279 -2.80 11.58 4.66
N ILE A 280 -3.80 11.76 3.80
CA ILE A 280 -4.28 10.75 2.86
C ILE A 280 -3.94 11.26 1.45
N ASN A 281 -3.20 10.46 0.68
CA ASN A 281 -2.99 10.69 -0.74
C ASN A 281 -3.80 9.67 -1.55
N TYR A 282 -4.46 10.13 -2.60
CA TYR A 282 -5.22 9.28 -3.52
C TYR A 282 -4.98 9.75 -4.96
N ASP A 283 -3.96 9.17 -5.58
CA ASP A 283 -3.46 9.62 -6.87
C ASP A 283 -3.92 8.70 -7.99
N TYR A 284 -4.33 9.29 -9.11
CA TYR A 284 -4.58 8.61 -10.36
C TYR A 284 -3.48 8.92 -11.36
N LYS A 285 -3.01 7.92 -12.09
CA LYS A 285 -2.10 8.11 -13.22
C LYS A 285 -2.35 7.10 -14.32
N LYS A 286 -2.75 7.60 -15.48
CA LYS A 286 -2.93 6.80 -16.71
C LYS A 286 -2.44 7.59 -17.91
N ASP A 287 -1.49 7.02 -18.65
CA ASP A 287 -0.92 7.59 -19.87
C ASP A 287 -0.39 9.02 -19.66
N LYS A 288 -1.08 10.02 -20.22
CA LYS A 288 -0.75 11.46 -20.08
C LYS A 288 -1.54 12.16 -18.97
N VAL A 289 -2.54 11.50 -18.39
CA VAL A 289 -3.43 12.09 -17.38
C VAL A 289 -2.95 11.69 -15.98
N SER A 290 -2.91 12.68 -15.10
CA SER A 290 -2.65 12.50 -13.68
C SER A 290 -3.64 13.31 -12.85
N LEU A 291 -4.07 12.75 -11.73
CA LEU A 291 -4.87 13.47 -10.73
C LEU A 291 -4.22 13.19 -9.39
N THR A 292 -3.68 14.21 -8.74
CA THR A 292 -3.09 14.10 -7.40
C THR A 292 -4.08 14.64 -6.39
N ASN A 293 -4.52 13.81 -5.44
CA ASN A 293 -5.41 14.25 -4.37
C ASN A 293 -4.72 14.08 -3.02
N LEU A 294 -4.74 15.12 -2.20
CA LEU A 294 -4.16 15.14 -0.87
C LEU A 294 -5.20 15.71 0.10
N LEU A 295 -5.51 14.94 1.14
CA LEU A 295 -6.30 15.37 2.29
C LEU A 295 -5.36 15.43 3.50
N GLU A 296 -5.22 16.60 4.10
CA GLU A 296 -4.40 16.86 5.29
C GLU A 296 -5.30 17.35 6.43
N LEU A 297 -5.25 16.64 7.56
CA LEU A 297 -5.91 16.99 8.81
C LEU A 297 -4.85 17.24 9.88
N LYS A 298 -4.74 18.50 10.32
CA LYS A 298 -3.83 18.94 11.39
C LYS A 298 -4.65 19.38 12.60
N ILE A 299 -4.42 18.73 13.74
CA ILE A 299 -5.05 19.05 15.02
C ILE A 299 -3.95 19.17 16.07
N SER A 300 -3.99 20.22 16.89
CA SER A 300 -3.05 20.47 17.97
C SER A 300 -3.82 20.89 19.21
N VAL A 301 -3.52 20.25 20.33
CA VAL A 301 -4.11 20.55 21.63
C VAL A 301 -2.98 20.92 22.57
N ASN A 302 -3.10 22.09 23.19
CA ASN A 302 -2.20 22.57 24.24
C ASN A 302 -2.97 22.59 25.56
N ASN A 303 -2.27 22.41 26.68
CA ASN A 303 -2.84 22.79 27.97
C ASN A 303 -2.95 24.33 28.05
N ALA A 304 -3.94 24.82 28.80
CA ALA A 304 -4.19 26.26 28.98
C ALA A 304 -4.16 26.65 30.47
N PRO A 305 -3.02 26.51 31.16
CA PRO A 305 -2.91 26.79 32.60
C PRO A 305 -3.14 28.26 32.98
N LYS A 306 -3.11 29.20 32.03
CA LYS A 306 -3.38 30.63 32.25
C LYS A 306 -4.83 31.04 31.97
N ASP A 307 -5.64 30.12 31.46
CA ASP A 307 -7.04 30.37 31.13
C ASP A 307 -7.92 29.87 32.29
N THR A 308 -8.71 30.77 32.87
CA THR A 308 -9.60 30.49 34.00
C THR A 308 -10.90 29.81 33.56
N LEU A 309 -11.27 29.93 32.28
CA LEU A 309 -12.51 29.36 31.74
C LEU A 309 -12.29 27.94 31.19
N ARG A 310 -11.10 27.65 30.64
CA ARG A 310 -10.82 26.40 29.93
C ARG A 310 -9.41 25.89 30.27
N ASN A 311 -9.25 24.59 30.50
CA ASN A 311 -7.96 23.97 30.82
C ASN A 311 -7.16 23.50 29.58
N TYR A 312 -7.73 23.63 28.38
CA TYR A 312 -7.08 23.31 27.11
C TYR A 312 -7.30 24.42 26.09
N LYS A 313 -6.40 24.49 25.12
CA LYS A 313 -6.44 25.42 23.99
C LYS A 313 -6.08 24.71 22.71
N LEU A 314 -6.87 24.92 21.67
CA LEU A 314 -6.55 24.39 20.36
C LEU A 314 -5.47 25.25 19.70
N GLY A 315 -4.46 24.61 19.15
CA GLY A 315 -3.41 25.21 18.33
C GLY A 315 -3.79 25.16 16.85
N ASP A 316 -3.01 24.41 16.08
CA ASP A 316 -3.36 24.05 14.70
C ASP A 316 -4.66 23.26 14.65
N ASN A 317 -5.56 23.66 13.76
CA ASN A 317 -6.85 23.04 13.55
C ASN A 317 -7.26 23.31 12.11
N SER A 318 -6.70 22.57 11.17
CA SER A 318 -6.94 22.79 9.74
C SER A 318 -7.24 21.48 9.02
N LEU A 319 -8.28 21.52 8.19
CA LEU A 319 -8.56 20.55 7.16
C LEU A 319 -8.20 21.15 5.82
N LYS A 320 -7.27 20.52 5.09
CA LYS A 320 -6.85 20.92 3.76
C LYS A 320 -7.13 19.80 2.78
N LEU A 321 -7.81 20.13 1.69
CA LEU A 321 -8.01 19.25 0.55
C LEU A 321 -7.36 19.90 -0.66
N ARG A 322 -6.43 19.21 -1.29
CA ARG A 322 -5.78 19.63 -2.53
C ARG A 322 -6.09 18.59 -3.60
N SER A 323 -6.59 19.04 -4.73
CA SER A 323 -6.68 18.25 -5.96
C SER A 323 -5.89 18.95 -7.05
N ASN A 324 -5.10 18.21 -7.80
CA ASN A 324 -4.33 18.75 -8.91
C ASN A 324 -4.47 17.81 -10.10
N PHE A 325 -5.16 18.28 -11.13
CA PHE A 325 -5.24 17.61 -12.42
C PHE A 325 -4.05 18.02 -13.28
N GLY A 326 -3.31 17.04 -13.80
CA GLY A 326 -2.15 17.25 -14.65
C GLY A 326 -2.27 16.51 -15.98
N TYR A 327 -2.08 17.21 -17.10
CA TYR A 327 -1.96 16.63 -18.44
C TYR A 327 -0.54 16.79 -18.95
N LYS A 328 0.14 15.67 -19.25
CA LYS A 328 1.55 15.66 -19.65
C LYS A 328 1.79 16.46 -20.91
N ALA A 329 2.61 17.50 -20.80
CA ALA A 329 3.03 18.35 -21.90
C ALA A 329 4.33 17.80 -22.51
N PHE A 330 5.49 18.22 -22.00
CA PHE A 330 6.81 17.79 -22.48
C PHE A 330 7.77 17.48 -21.34
N SER A 331 8.57 16.43 -21.51
CA SER A 331 9.55 15.98 -20.50
C SER A 331 8.92 15.75 -19.11
N LYS A 332 9.19 16.66 -18.16
CA LYS A 332 8.78 16.65 -16.76
C LYS A 332 7.72 17.72 -16.44
N TRP A 333 7.21 18.39 -17.46
CA TRP A 333 6.19 19.43 -17.36
C TRP A 333 4.82 18.88 -17.74
N ASP A 334 3.84 19.17 -16.89
CA ASP A 334 2.43 18.86 -17.06
C ASP A 334 1.65 20.19 -17.07
N TYR A 335 0.66 20.34 -17.95
CA TYR A 335 -0.35 21.39 -17.77
C TYR A 335 -1.17 21.05 -16.54
N SER A 336 -1.33 21.99 -15.61
CA SER A 336 -1.98 21.74 -14.33
C SER A 336 -3.22 22.61 -14.11
N ALA A 337 -4.23 22.01 -13.51
CA ALA A 337 -5.34 22.70 -12.87
C ALA A 337 -5.39 22.27 -11.41
N SER A 338 -5.19 23.22 -10.50
CA SER A 338 -5.11 22.99 -9.07
C SER A 338 -6.35 23.53 -8.36
N VAL A 339 -6.84 22.80 -7.37
CA VAL A 339 -7.91 23.20 -6.46
C VAL A 339 -7.42 22.94 -5.05
N GLU A 340 -7.41 23.96 -4.21
CA GLU A 340 -7.02 23.89 -2.80
C GLU A 340 -8.16 24.44 -1.94
N PHE A 341 -8.76 23.58 -1.14
CA PHE A 341 -9.73 23.94 -0.12
C PHE A 341 -9.08 23.85 1.26
N ASN A 342 -9.29 24.86 2.10
CA ASN A 342 -8.77 24.91 3.46
C ASN A 342 -9.85 25.43 4.40
N THR A 343 -10.03 24.80 5.55
CA THR A 343 -10.99 25.21 6.57
C THR A 343 -10.52 24.86 7.97
N LEU A 344 -11.05 25.57 8.97
CA LEU A 344 -10.92 25.21 10.37
C LEU A 344 -12.08 24.27 10.78
N LEU A 345 -11.84 23.35 11.73
CA LEU A 345 -12.83 22.34 12.13
C LEU A 345 -13.50 22.63 13.47
N PHE A 346 -12.68 22.79 14.51
CA PHE A 346 -13.14 23.00 15.88
C PHE A 346 -13.18 24.47 16.30
N ASP A 347 -14.00 24.76 17.31
CA ASP A 347 -14.07 26.08 17.93
C ASP A 347 -12.85 26.34 18.80
N ASN A 348 -12.25 27.52 18.63
CA ASN A 348 -11.13 27.99 19.43
C ASN A 348 -11.47 29.35 20.03
N TYR A 349 -10.96 29.64 21.23
CA TYR A 349 -11.36 30.81 22.02
C TYR A 349 -10.17 31.67 22.42
N ILE A 350 -10.41 32.97 22.61
CA ILE A 350 -9.43 33.87 23.21
C ILE A 350 -9.27 33.50 24.69
N GLU A 351 -8.03 33.56 25.20
CA GLU A 351 -7.74 33.29 26.61
C GLU A 351 -8.58 34.18 27.54
N ASN A 352 -9.19 33.57 28.55
CA ASN A 352 -10.03 34.24 29.55
C ASN A 352 -11.25 34.98 28.98
N LYS A 353 -11.70 34.65 27.75
CA LYS A 353 -12.88 35.26 27.11
C LYS A 353 -13.75 34.22 26.40
N ASP A 354 -15.02 34.54 26.25
CA ASP A 354 -15.98 33.75 25.44
C ASP A 354 -16.04 34.20 23.97
N GLN A 355 -15.02 34.95 23.53
CA GLN A 355 -14.87 35.35 22.15
C GLN A 355 -14.19 34.24 21.33
N LEU A 356 -14.80 33.89 20.20
CA LEU A 356 -14.29 32.88 19.27
C LEU A 356 -13.10 33.45 18.48
N LEU A 357 -12.00 32.71 18.46
CA LEU A 357 -10.88 32.92 17.54
C LEU A 357 -11.15 32.27 16.19
N ALA A 358 -11.69 31.06 16.21
CA ALA A 358 -11.94 30.24 15.04
C ALA A 358 -13.16 29.36 15.33
N SER A 359 -13.87 28.98 14.27
CA SER A 359 -14.98 28.01 14.33
C SER A 359 -15.00 27.20 13.05
N PHE A 360 -15.86 26.19 12.97
CA PHE A 360 -16.06 25.41 11.76
C PHE A 360 -16.33 26.34 10.56
N ALA A 361 -15.59 26.15 9.46
CA ALA A 361 -15.72 26.95 8.23
C ALA A 361 -15.56 28.47 8.42
N SER A 362 -14.88 28.89 9.49
CA SER A 362 -14.74 30.30 9.88
C SER A 362 -13.29 30.64 10.19
N PRO A 363 -12.44 30.92 9.17
CA PRO A 363 -12.79 30.98 7.74
C PRO A 363 -12.53 29.67 6.98
N MET A 364 -13.18 29.54 5.84
CA MET A 364 -12.82 28.62 4.76
C MET A 364 -12.27 29.39 3.56
N SER A 365 -11.34 28.77 2.84
CA SER A 365 -10.80 29.29 1.58
C SER A 365 -10.78 28.22 0.50
N LEU A 366 -11.10 28.64 -0.72
CA LEU A 366 -11.05 27.86 -1.94
C LEU A 366 -10.12 28.59 -2.91
N SER A 367 -9.08 27.94 -3.38
CA SER A 367 -8.15 28.48 -4.38
C SER A 367 -8.17 27.58 -5.61
N VAL A 368 -8.43 28.15 -6.77
CA VAL A 368 -8.37 27.46 -8.06
C VAL A 368 -7.23 28.08 -8.86
N GLY A 369 -6.33 27.26 -9.37
CA GLY A 369 -5.18 27.68 -10.16
C GLY A 369 -5.12 26.95 -11.49
N VAL A 370 -4.70 27.63 -12.55
CA VAL A 370 -4.43 27.02 -13.86
C VAL A 370 -3.03 27.42 -14.29
N GLY A 371 -2.25 26.45 -14.74
CA GLY A 371 -0.89 26.68 -15.18
C GLY A 371 -0.11 25.43 -15.52
N MET A 372 1.09 25.32 -14.96
CA MET A 372 2.02 24.24 -15.25
C MET A 372 2.65 23.68 -13.98
N LYS A 373 2.84 22.36 -13.95
CA LYS A 373 3.50 21.63 -12.89
C LYS A 373 4.75 20.96 -13.42
N TYR A 374 5.87 21.17 -12.73
CA TYR A 374 7.12 20.47 -12.98
C TYR A 374 7.37 19.43 -11.91
N ASN A 375 7.59 18.18 -12.32
CA ASN A 375 7.84 17.05 -11.41
C ASN A 375 9.21 16.42 -11.68
N LEU A 376 10.10 16.49 -10.69
CA LEU A 376 11.41 15.87 -10.72
C LEU A 376 11.52 14.80 -9.64
N ASP A 377 11.73 13.54 -10.05
CA ASP A 377 12.14 12.45 -9.18
C ASP A 377 13.58 12.06 -9.54
N LYS A 378 14.52 12.33 -8.64
CA LYS A 378 15.94 12.02 -8.79
C LYS A 378 16.36 11.03 -7.71
N LYS A 379 16.85 9.87 -8.16
CA LYS A 379 17.52 8.88 -7.32
C LYS A 379 19.02 9.06 -7.45
N PHE A 380 19.74 9.00 -6.33
CA PHE A 380 21.19 9.08 -6.33
C PHE A 380 21.80 7.67 -6.32
N THR A 381 23.12 7.57 -6.48
CA THR A 381 23.88 6.31 -6.37
C THR A 381 23.63 5.60 -5.04
N ASP A 382 23.48 6.38 -3.96
CA ASP A 382 23.06 5.86 -2.67
C ASP A 382 21.55 5.52 -2.68
N LYS A 383 21.23 4.24 -2.43
CA LYS A 383 19.87 3.70 -2.40
C LYS A 383 18.92 4.43 -1.45
N HIS A 384 19.45 5.05 -0.39
CA HIS A 384 18.67 5.77 0.61
C HIS A 384 18.44 7.24 0.24
N LYS A 385 19.23 7.80 -0.68
CA LYS A 385 19.11 9.19 -1.12
C LYS A 385 18.14 9.32 -2.29
N LYS A 386 17.05 10.06 -2.05
CA LYS A 386 16.01 10.33 -3.05
C LYS A 386 15.52 11.77 -2.91
N LEU A 387 15.44 12.47 -4.03
CA LEU A 387 14.95 13.84 -4.11
C LEU A 387 13.72 13.89 -5.00
N LYS A 388 12.59 14.32 -4.44
CA LYS A 388 11.38 14.62 -5.18
C LYS A 388 11.08 16.11 -5.08
N LEU A 389 11.11 16.81 -6.20
CA LEU A 389 10.77 18.22 -6.30
C LEU A 389 9.51 18.35 -7.18
N SER A 390 8.49 18.99 -6.66
CA SER A 390 7.26 19.36 -7.38
C SER A 390 7.13 20.88 -7.35
N LEU A 391 7.03 21.52 -8.51
CA LEU A 391 6.84 22.96 -8.63
C LEU A 391 5.55 23.22 -9.40
N ASN A 392 4.55 23.81 -8.76
CA ASN A 392 3.30 24.22 -9.39
C ASN A 392 3.33 25.73 -9.62
N LEU A 393 3.13 26.14 -10.86
CA LEU A 393 3.10 27.52 -11.30
C LEU A 393 1.70 27.80 -11.83
N ASP A 394 0.90 28.54 -11.07
CA ASP A 394 -0.45 28.95 -11.45
C ASP A 394 -0.42 30.46 -11.77
N PRO A 395 -0.11 30.89 -13.01
CA PRO A 395 -0.15 32.30 -13.40
C PRO A 395 -1.54 32.89 -13.21
N LEU A 396 -2.59 32.10 -13.40
CA LEU A 396 -3.97 32.45 -13.12
C LEU A 396 -4.44 31.68 -11.89
N SER A 397 -4.67 32.40 -10.79
CA SER A 397 -5.21 31.87 -9.55
C SER A 397 -6.40 32.71 -9.11
N TYR A 398 -7.53 32.05 -8.87
CA TYR A 398 -8.72 32.59 -8.25
C TYR A 398 -8.80 32.11 -6.81
N GLY A 399 -8.96 33.03 -5.86
CA GLY A 399 -9.18 32.74 -4.46
C GLY A 399 -10.58 33.19 -4.04
N PHE A 400 -11.27 32.34 -3.30
CA PHE A 400 -12.54 32.63 -2.66
C PHE A 400 -12.42 32.35 -1.16
N TRP A 401 -12.76 33.32 -0.35
CA TRP A 401 -12.71 33.26 1.11
C TRP A 401 -14.12 33.46 1.64
N TYR A 402 -14.51 32.66 2.61
CA TYR A 402 -15.81 32.75 3.25
C TYR A 402 -15.68 32.44 4.74
N SER A 403 -16.47 33.12 5.57
CA SER A 403 -16.61 32.78 6.99
C SER A 403 -18.06 32.46 7.32
N ALA A 404 -18.31 31.25 7.83
CA ALA A 404 -19.65 30.82 8.24
C ALA A 404 -20.16 31.62 9.45
N THR A 405 -19.29 31.93 10.40
CA THR A 405 -19.60 32.71 11.59
C THR A 405 -19.15 34.15 11.38
N LYS A 406 -20.12 35.07 11.42
CA LYS A 406 -19.92 36.52 11.24
C LYS A 406 -19.72 37.26 12.57
N ASN A 407 -20.43 36.84 13.60
CA ASN A 407 -20.44 37.49 14.91
C ASN A 407 -19.47 36.79 15.85
N ASN A 408 -18.83 37.55 16.74
CA ASN A 408 -17.90 37.02 17.75
C ASN A 408 -16.55 36.47 17.25
N ILE A 409 -16.21 36.63 15.95
CA ILE A 409 -14.89 36.30 15.38
C ILE A 409 -14.24 37.55 14.79
N ASP A 410 -12.95 37.76 15.10
CA ASP A 410 -12.13 38.83 14.51
C ASP A 410 -11.58 38.41 13.14
N LEU A 411 -12.40 38.60 12.10
CA LEU A 411 -12.07 38.22 10.71
C LEU A 411 -10.87 39.00 10.14
N GLY A 412 -10.48 40.13 10.75
CA GLY A 412 -9.30 40.89 10.35
C GLY A 412 -7.99 40.12 10.54
N ARG A 413 -7.94 39.19 11.50
CA ARG A 413 -6.77 38.31 11.72
C ARG A 413 -6.52 37.36 10.56
N TYR A 414 -7.57 37.06 9.81
CA TYR A 414 -7.53 36.22 8.61
C TYR A 414 -7.40 37.06 7.32
N GLY A 415 -7.39 38.39 7.44
CA GLY A 415 -7.21 39.31 6.33
C GLY A 415 -8.46 39.55 5.49
N PHE A 416 -9.66 39.44 6.07
CA PHE A 416 -10.89 39.88 5.43
C PHE A 416 -10.97 41.41 5.35
N PRO A 417 -11.50 41.97 4.25
CA PRO A 417 -11.65 43.42 4.09
C PRO A 417 -12.70 43.97 5.05
N LYS A 418 -12.49 45.21 5.49
CA LYS A 418 -13.46 45.97 6.31
C LYS A 418 -14.44 46.70 5.39
N LYS A 419 -15.73 46.64 5.72
CA LYS A 419 -16.82 47.40 5.12
C LYS A 419 -17.48 48.27 6.20
N THR A 420 -18.00 49.43 5.81
CA THR A 420 -18.85 50.24 6.69
C THR A 420 -20.16 49.49 6.98
N ASP A 421 -20.56 49.46 8.24
CA ASP A 421 -21.80 48.82 8.68
C ASP A 421 -23.00 49.53 8.03
N PRO A 422 -23.88 48.80 7.30
CA PRO A 422 -25.05 49.39 6.68
C PRO A 422 -25.96 50.12 7.67
N ASP A 423 -25.99 49.66 8.93
CA ASP A 423 -26.87 50.19 9.98
C ASP A 423 -26.19 51.27 10.83
N ASN A 424 -24.85 51.40 10.75
CA ASN A 424 -24.10 52.41 11.50
C ASN A 424 -22.84 52.88 10.71
N PRO A 425 -22.88 54.07 10.08
CA PRO A 425 -21.78 54.55 9.26
C PRO A 425 -20.43 54.76 9.99
N ASP A 426 -20.43 54.82 11.33
CA ASP A 426 -19.21 54.95 12.14
C ASP A 426 -18.57 53.60 12.50
N LYS A 427 -19.28 52.49 12.29
CA LYS A 427 -18.83 51.14 12.62
C LYS A 427 -18.30 50.44 11.36
N LYS A 428 -17.09 49.89 11.44
CA LYS A 428 -16.51 49.05 10.37
C LYS A 428 -16.67 47.58 10.75
N ILE A 429 -17.43 46.84 9.96
CA ILE A 429 -17.61 45.38 10.07
C ILE A 429 -16.77 44.67 9.01
N PHE A 430 -16.45 43.40 9.21
CA PHE A 430 -15.76 42.62 8.19
C PHE A 430 -16.77 42.04 7.18
N ASP A 431 -16.40 42.01 5.91
CA ASP A 431 -17.12 41.18 4.95
C ASP A 431 -16.93 39.70 5.32
N ASN A 432 -17.99 38.90 5.18
CA ASN A 432 -17.89 37.46 5.40
C ASN A 432 -17.44 36.71 4.14
N THR A 433 -17.34 37.41 3.01
CA THR A 433 -16.91 36.86 1.73
C THR A 433 -15.87 37.77 1.09
N TYR A 434 -14.85 37.19 0.47
CA TYR A 434 -13.84 37.95 -0.26
C TYR A 434 -13.28 37.13 -1.43
N GLN A 435 -13.07 37.79 -2.57
CA GLN A 435 -12.58 37.17 -3.80
C GLN A 435 -11.26 37.81 -4.22
N THR A 436 -10.35 36.99 -4.71
CA THR A 436 -9.04 37.43 -5.18
C THR A 436 -8.71 36.82 -6.52
N PHE A 437 -7.99 37.58 -7.34
CA PHE A 437 -7.36 37.11 -8.55
C PHE A 437 -5.88 37.42 -8.46
N GLY A 438 -5.04 36.53 -8.98
CA GLY A 438 -3.62 36.64 -8.78
C GLY A 438 -2.82 35.51 -9.40
N SER A 439 -1.60 35.35 -8.90
CA SER A 439 -0.72 34.26 -9.28
C SER A 439 -0.26 33.50 -8.04
N ASN A 440 -0.07 32.19 -8.20
CA ASN A 440 0.39 31.31 -7.15
C ASN A 440 1.58 30.47 -7.63
N ILE A 441 2.60 30.34 -6.79
CA ILE A 441 3.74 29.47 -6.99
C ILE A 441 3.86 28.59 -5.76
N GLU A 442 3.91 27.28 -5.96
CA GLU A 442 4.09 26.32 -4.88
C GLU A 442 5.19 25.31 -5.21
N GLY A 443 6.27 25.33 -4.43
CA GLY A 443 7.34 24.34 -4.49
C GLY A 443 7.25 23.38 -3.31
N VAL A 444 7.25 22.08 -3.58
CA VAL A 444 7.34 21.03 -2.56
C VAL A 444 8.57 20.17 -2.83
N LEU A 445 9.48 20.15 -1.87
CA LEU A 445 10.69 19.36 -1.86
C LEU A 445 10.59 18.27 -0.78
N ASN A 446 10.70 17.02 -1.20
CA ASN A 446 10.89 15.88 -0.32
C ASN A 446 12.29 15.31 -0.57
N PHE A 447 13.19 15.48 0.39
CA PHE A 447 14.56 14.99 0.31
C PHE A 447 14.85 13.97 1.41
N ASN A 448 14.99 12.71 1.01
CA ASN A 448 15.49 11.67 1.89
C ASN A 448 17.03 11.76 1.87
N MET A 449 17.61 12.31 2.94
CA MET A 449 19.06 12.51 3.07
C MET A 449 19.77 11.21 3.41
N THR A 450 19.16 10.42 4.29
CA THR A 450 19.62 9.10 4.72
C THR A 450 18.41 8.19 4.94
N ARG A 451 18.64 6.96 5.43
CA ARG A 451 17.54 6.04 5.81
C ARG A 451 16.65 6.62 6.92
N ASN A 452 17.22 7.41 7.82
CA ASN A 452 16.56 7.87 9.05
C ASN A 452 16.26 9.37 9.03
N ILE A 453 16.89 10.15 8.15
CA ILE A 453 16.74 11.60 8.10
C ILE A 453 16.09 12.00 6.77
N SER A 454 14.97 12.70 6.86
CA SER A 454 14.25 13.25 5.72
C SER A 454 13.88 14.71 5.95
N LEU A 455 14.01 15.52 4.92
CA LEU A 455 13.62 16.93 4.91
C LEU A 455 12.41 17.09 3.99
N TYR A 456 11.33 17.61 4.55
CA TYR A 456 10.19 18.14 3.80
C TYR A 456 10.30 19.67 3.81
N SER A 457 10.26 20.30 2.65
CA SER A 457 10.23 21.76 2.53
C SER A 457 9.15 22.15 1.54
N ARG A 458 8.23 23.00 1.96
CA ARG A 458 7.17 23.57 1.14
C ARG A 458 7.35 25.07 1.13
N PHE A 459 7.38 25.64 -0.06
CA PHE A 459 7.41 27.07 -0.29
C PHE A 459 6.17 27.46 -1.10
N LYS A 460 5.38 28.41 -0.61
CA LYS A 460 4.23 28.97 -1.31
C LYS A 460 4.39 30.48 -1.42
N TYR A 461 4.23 30.99 -2.61
CA TYR A 461 4.19 32.42 -2.90
C TYR A 461 2.87 32.72 -3.60
N ASN A 462 2.02 33.51 -2.97
CA ASN A 462 0.75 33.93 -3.49
C ASN A 462 0.72 35.46 -3.57
N THR A 463 0.26 35.99 -4.69
CA THR A 463 0.11 37.43 -4.89
C THR A 463 -1.22 37.74 -5.54
N THR A 464 -1.94 38.73 -4.99
CA THR A 464 -3.13 39.32 -5.63
C THR A 464 -2.77 40.59 -6.40
N TYR A 465 -1.47 40.82 -6.62
CA TYR A 465 -0.85 42.06 -7.11
C TYR A 465 -0.97 43.27 -6.17
N GLU A 466 -1.87 43.22 -5.19
CA GLU A 466 -2.01 44.20 -4.10
C GLU A 466 -1.46 43.71 -2.76
N ARG A 467 -1.58 42.39 -2.51
CA ARG A 467 -1.13 41.70 -1.29
C ARG A 467 -0.20 40.55 -1.67
N VAL A 468 0.84 40.33 -0.88
CA VAL A 468 1.78 39.23 -1.05
C VAL A 468 1.82 38.38 0.20
N ILE A 469 1.59 37.08 0.01
CA ILE A 469 1.70 36.07 1.06
C ILE A 469 2.81 35.10 0.67
N VAL A 470 3.79 34.96 1.55
CA VAL A 470 4.88 33.99 1.40
C VAL A 470 4.85 33.04 2.58
N GLU A 471 4.83 31.74 2.32
CA GLU A 471 4.87 30.71 3.34
C GLU A 471 6.04 29.75 3.05
N SER A 472 6.82 29.43 4.07
CA SER A 472 7.86 28.40 4.02
C SER A 472 7.70 27.46 5.20
N GLU A 473 7.30 26.21 4.93
CA GLU A 473 7.12 25.15 5.92
C GLU A 473 8.24 24.14 5.74
N ASN A 474 9.10 24.00 6.74
CA ASN A 474 10.22 23.07 6.74
C ASN A 474 10.04 22.08 7.88
N ARG A 475 10.16 20.79 7.58
CA ARG A 475 10.09 19.70 8.56
C ARG A 475 11.27 18.78 8.36
N LEU A 476 12.17 18.75 9.34
CA LEU A 476 13.23 17.76 9.44
C LEU A 476 12.72 16.61 10.31
N GLN A 477 12.46 15.46 9.68
CA GLN A 477 12.06 14.24 10.35
C GLN A 477 13.28 13.32 10.56
N MET A 478 13.50 12.93 11.81
CA MET A 478 14.53 12.00 12.25
C MET A 478 13.85 10.75 12.82
N ALA A 479 13.83 9.66 12.05
CA ALA A 479 13.28 8.38 12.47
C ALA A 479 14.25 7.66 13.41
N ILE A 480 13.80 7.36 14.62
CA ILE A 480 14.55 6.54 15.59
C ILE A 480 14.30 5.06 15.26
N ASN A 481 13.03 4.68 15.04
CA ASN A 481 12.65 3.35 14.57
C ASN A 481 11.44 3.45 13.60
N ARG A 482 10.78 2.32 13.29
CA ARG A 482 9.64 2.29 12.36
C ARG A 482 8.47 3.19 12.79
N TYR A 483 8.27 3.34 14.09
CA TYR A 483 7.13 4.07 14.66
C TYR A 483 7.56 5.38 15.30
N LEU A 484 8.71 5.44 15.96
CA LEU A 484 9.16 6.59 16.71
C LEU A 484 10.02 7.53 15.85
N SER A 485 9.67 8.81 15.83
CA SER A 485 10.44 9.86 15.16
C SER A 485 10.43 11.19 15.92
N THR A 486 11.51 11.95 15.76
CA THR A 486 11.63 13.34 16.20
C THR A 486 11.46 14.26 15.02
N ASN A 487 10.64 15.30 15.14
CA ASN A 487 10.42 16.29 14.11
C ASN A 487 10.82 17.69 14.61
N ILE A 488 11.63 18.37 13.80
CA ILE A 488 11.87 19.81 13.93
C ILE A 488 11.06 20.49 12.82
N ASN A 489 10.07 21.27 13.21
CA ASN A 489 9.24 22.05 12.31
C ASN A 489 9.62 23.52 12.42
N PHE A 490 9.86 24.14 11.27
CA PHE A 490 10.10 25.56 11.14
C PHE A 490 9.16 26.13 10.09
N TYR A 491 8.27 27.02 10.50
CA TYR A 491 7.27 27.66 9.65
C TYR A 491 7.48 29.17 9.66
N LEU A 492 7.76 29.71 8.49
CA LEU A 492 7.91 31.14 8.25
C LEU A 492 6.74 31.60 7.37
N ARG A 493 6.08 32.67 7.78
CA ARG A 493 5.05 33.33 6.99
C ARG A 493 5.31 34.82 6.92
N TYR A 494 5.19 35.39 5.74
CA TYR A 494 5.14 36.82 5.50
C TYR A 494 3.78 37.14 4.90
N ASP A 495 3.09 38.12 5.48
CA ASP A 495 1.77 38.54 5.02
C ASP A 495 1.62 40.04 5.25
N ASP A 496 1.62 40.82 4.17
CA ASP A 496 1.52 42.28 4.21
C ASP A 496 0.09 42.81 4.43
N GLY A 497 -0.92 41.94 4.41
CA GLY A 497 -2.31 42.28 4.70
C GLY A 497 -2.74 42.03 6.15
N VAL A 498 -1.87 41.49 7.01
CA VAL A 498 -2.19 41.22 8.42
C VAL A 498 -2.07 42.50 9.26
N ALA A 499 -3.03 42.69 10.17
CA ALA A 499 -2.95 43.72 11.20
C ALA A 499 -1.73 43.48 12.10
N LYS A 500 -0.82 44.46 12.14
CA LYS A 500 0.34 44.42 13.02
C LYS A 500 -0.08 44.54 14.48
N LYS A 501 0.68 43.88 15.37
CA LYS A 501 0.50 44.04 16.82
C LYS A 501 1.35 45.21 17.31
N GLU A 502 0.86 45.92 18.32
CA GLU A 502 1.57 47.06 18.94
C GLU A 502 2.96 46.64 19.47
N ASP A 503 3.07 45.42 20.00
CA ASP A 503 4.32 44.87 20.54
C ASP A 503 5.31 44.35 19.46
N PHE A 504 4.86 44.17 18.22
CA PHE A 504 5.69 43.56 17.16
C PHE A 504 5.31 44.10 15.77
N ASP A 505 5.99 45.17 15.35
CA ASP A 505 5.82 45.88 14.07
C ASP A 505 6.46 45.14 12.87
N SER A 506 6.14 43.85 12.71
CA SER A 506 6.66 43.03 11.60
C SER A 506 5.56 42.22 10.93
N TYR A 507 5.62 42.15 9.61
CA TYR A 507 4.78 41.26 8.79
C TYR A 507 5.28 39.81 8.78
N PHE A 508 6.46 39.56 9.35
CA PHE A 508 7.02 38.22 9.48
C PHE A 508 6.46 37.53 10.72
N GLN A 509 5.99 36.31 10.51
CA GLN A 509 5.49 35.39 11.52
C GLN A 509 6.38 34.14 11.49
N VAL A 510 6.91 33.75 12.64
CA VAL A 510 7.78 32.58 12.77
C VAL A 510 7.16 31.64 13.79
N LYS A 511 7.15 30.36 13.46
CA LYS A 511 6.73 29.27 14.35
C LYS A 511 7.76 28.15 14.26
N GLU A 512 8.38 27.85 15.39
CA GLU A 512 9.32 26.75 15.53
C GLU A 512 8.77 25.74 16.55
N GLN A 513 8.89 24.45 16.25
CA GLN A 513 8.45 23.38 17.14
C GLN A 513 9.39 22.18 17.06
N LEU A 514 9.90 21.76 18.21
CA LEU A 514 10.53 20.45 18.41
C LEU A 514 9.51 19.49 19.03
N THR A 515 9.32 18.35 18.38
CA THR A 515 8.32 17.37 18.80
C THR A 515 8.83 15.94 18.67
N PHE A 516 8.37 15.06 19.55
CA PHE A 516 8.68 13.63 19.55
C PHE A 516 7.38 12.86 19.37
N GLY A 517 7.37 11.79 18.59
CA GLY A 517 6.09 11.15 18.32
C GLY A 517 6.13 9.85 17.57
N LEU A 518 4.93 9.30 17.43
CA LEU A 518 4.64 8.10 16.66
C LEU A 518 4.19 8.50 15.26
N THR A 519 4.78 7.89 14.24
CA THR A 519 4.38 8.02 12.84
C THR A 519 4.11 6.63 12.28
N TYR A 520 2.96 6.47 11.66
CA TYR A 520 2.57 5.30 10.91
C TYR A 520 2.36 5.68 9.44
N LYS A 521 2.91 4.87 8.54
CA LYS A 521 2.79 5.02 7.08
C LYS A 521 2.41 3.67 6.48
N TRP A 522 1.43 3.63 5.58
CA TRP A 522 1.15 2.47 4.74
C TRP A 522 1.05 2.86 3.26
#